data_AF-A0A0R2NBY2-F1
#
_entry.id   AF-A0A0R2NBY2-F1
#
_cell.length_a   1.000
_cell.length_b   1.000
_cell.length_c   1.000
_cell.angle_alpha   90.00
_cell.angle_beta   90.00
_cell.angle_gamma   90.00
#
_symmetry.space_group_name_H-M   'P 1'
#
loop_
_entity.id
_entity.type
_entity.pdbx_description
1 polymer ?
#
loop_
_entity_poly.entity_id
_entity_poly.type
_entity_poly.pdbx_seq_one_letter_code
_entity_poly.pdbx_strand_id
1 'polypeptide(L)' 'MQESYDKLELLSELDILVDGRFLEAKKDLTLQFRGSSNQRIIDVPKSLAANQVVIWDKLLR' A
#
# COMPACT_ATOMS: atom_id res chain seq x y z
N MET A 1 -13.28 -6.36 17.37
CA MET A 1 -13.14 -6.89 16.00
C MET A 1 -12.05 -7.92 16.04
N GLN A 2 -12.38 -9.18 15.85
CA GLN A 2 -11.37 -10.22 15.70
C GLN A 2 -10.98 -10.17 14.23
N GLU A 3 -9.84 -9.57 13.93
CA GLU A 3 -9.28 -9.61 12.57
C GLU A 3 -9.09 -11.08 12.21
N SER A 4 -9.65 -11.50 11.08
CA SER A 4 -9.70 -12.89 10.66
C SER A 4 -8.34 -13.33 10.11
N TYR A 5 -7.99 -14.60 10.35
CA TYR A 5 -6.69 -15.21 9.98
C TYR A 5 -6.37 -15.05 8.48
N ASP A 6 -7.40 -15.08 7.65
CA ASP A 6 -7.34 -14.90 6.20
C ASP A 6 -6.75 -13.55 5.76
N LYS A 7 -6.85 -12.50 6.57
CA LYS A 7 -6.30 -11.17 6.23
C LYS A 7 -4.78 -11.15 6.27
N LEU A 8 -4.20 -11.79 7.28
CA LEU A 8 -2.74 -11.89 7.40
C LEU A 8 -2.18 -12.82 6.33
N GLU A 9 -2.88 -13.91 6.04
CA GLU A 9 -2.55 -14.80 4.93
C GLU A 9 -2.64 -14.08 3.58
N LEU A 10 -3.68 -13.29 3.35
CA LEU A 10 -3.77 -12.48 2.13
C LEU A 10 -2.63 -11.48 2.02
N LEU A 11 -2.26 -10.81 3.12
CA LEU A 11 -1.14 -9.86 3.14
C LEU A 11 0.20 -10.56 2.86
N SER A 12 0.42 -11.81 3.27
CA SER A 12 1.66 -12.53 2.94
C SER A 12 1.82 -12.84 1.46
N GLU A 13 0.72 -12.83 0.68
CA GLU A 13 0.74 -13.04 -0.76
C GLU A 13 0.93 -11.75 -1.58
N LEU A 14 1.07 -10.58 -0.92
CA LEU A 14 1.23 -9.30 -1.60
C LEU A 14 2.68 -8.82 -1.57
N ASP A 15 3.18 -8.33 -2.71
CA ASP A 15 4.41 -7.53 -2.75
C ASP A 15 4.15 -6.07 -2.36
N ILE A 16 3.03 -5.52 -2.84
CA ILE A 16 2.69 -4.10 -2.75
C ILE A 16 1.23 -3.93 -2.35
N LEU A 17 0.97 -2.99 -1.44
CA LEU A 17 -0.37 -2.55 -1.06
C LEU A 17 -0.53 -1.06 -1.29
N VAL A 18 -1.58 -0.68 -2.03
CA VAL A 18 -1.97 0.73 -2.20
C VAL A 18 -2.98 1.08 -1.11
N ASP A 19 -2.58 1.97 -0.21
CA ASP A 19 -3.36 2.35 0.97
C ASP A 19 -3.85 3.81 0.91
N GLY A 20 -5.08 4.04 1.36
CA GLY A 20 -5.72 5.35 1.43
C GLY A 20 -6.86 5.54 0.43
N ARG A 21 -7.81 6.42 0.80
CA ARG A 21 -8.97 6.76 -0.04
C ARG A 21 -8.53 7.46 -1.33
N PHE A 22 -9.21 7.15 -2.42
CA PHE A 22 -9.13 7.93 -3.65
C PHE A 22 -9.78 9.30 -3.46
N LEU A 23 -9.07 10.37 -3.83
CA LEU A 23 -9.58 11.74 -3.81
C LEU A 23 -9.50 12.32 -5.22
N GLU A 24 -10.64 12.72 -5.80
CA GLU A 24 -10.70 13.28 -7.16
C GLU A 24 -9.84 14.55 -7.30
N ALA A 25 -9.83 15.41 -6.27
CA ALA A 25 -9.00 16.63 -6.25
C ALA A 25 -7.49 16.36 -6.27
N LYS A 26 -7.07 15.13 -5.97
CA LYS A 26 -5.67 14.69 -5.97
C LYS A 26 -5.41 13.63 -7.05
N LYS A 27 -6.36 13.44 -7.96
CA LYS A 27 -6.26 12.48 -9.06
C LYS A 27 -5.12 12.85 -9.97
N ASP A 28 -4.29 11.86 -10.25
CA ASP A 28 -3.20 11.98 -11.21
C ASP A 28 -2.93 10.59 -11.80
N LEU A 29 -3.20 10.45 -13.10
CA LEU A 29 -3.11 9.19 -13.82
C LEU A 29 -1.67 8.86 -14.25
N THR A 30 -0.73 9.78 -14.05
CA THR A 30 0.70 9.53 -14.30
C THR A 30 1.36 8.79 -13.13
N LEU A 31 0.70 8.71 -11.98
CA LEU A 31 1.20 8.06 -10.79
C LEU A 31 1.22 6.54 -10.94
N GLN A 32 2.34 5.93 -10.57
CA GLN A 32 2.51 4.48 -10.60
C GLN A 32 1.55 3.80 -9.60
N PHE A 33 0.78 2.81 -10.06
CA PHE A 33 -0.11 1.93 -9.27
C PHE A 33 -1.26 2.61 -8.48
N ARG A 34 -1.33 3.94 -8.41
CA ARG A 34 -2.34 4.66 -7.63
C ARG A 34 -3.06 5.70 -8.46
N GLY A 35 -4.33 5.94 -8.15
CA GLY A 35 -5.15 6.93 -8.86
C GLY A 35 -5.07 8.33 -8.25
N SER A 36 -4.61 8.46 -7.01
CA SER A 36 -4.59 9.73 -6.27
C SER A 36 -3.31 9.90 -5.45
N SER A 37 -2.73 11.10 -5.44
CA SER A 37 -1.41 11.38 -4.86
C SER A 37 -1.31 11.17 -3.35
N ASN A 38 -2.43 11.15 -2.62
CA ASN A 38 -2.45 10.85 -1.19
C ASN A 38 -2.41 9.35 -0.87
N GLN A 39 -2.56 8.47 -1.85
CA GLN A 39 -2.49 7.03 -1.61
C GLN A 39 -1.03 6.61 -1.43
N ARG A 40 -0.75 5.84 -0.40
CA ARG A 40 0.59 5.34 -0.09
C ARG A 40 0.83 4.04 -0.84
N ILE A 41 2.05 3.82 -1.29
CA ILE A 41 2.48 2.53 -1.82
C ILE A 41 3.34 1.88 -0.73
N ILE A 42 2.82 0.79 -0.15
CA ILE A 42 3.43 0.08 0.98
C ILE A 42 4.15 -1.14 0.43
N ASP A 43 5.39 -1.33 0.87
CA ASP A 43 6.17 -2.54 0.66
C ASP A 43 5.76 -3.55 1.74
N VAL A 44 4.93 -4.53 1.35
CA VAL A 44 4.29 -5.43 2.33
C VAL A 44 5.30 -6.37 3.00
N PRO A 45 6.22 -7.04 2.26
CA PRO A 45 7.23 -7.89 2.89
C PRO A 45 8.12 -7.13 3.88
N LYS A 46 8.62 -5.94 3.52
CA LYS A 46 9.42 -5.13 4.45
C LYS A 46 8.61 -4.67 5.66
N SER A 47 7.33 -4.33 5.45
CA SER A 47 6.47 -3.86 6.54
C SER A 47 6.17 -4.95 7.56
N LEU A 48 5.87 -6.17 7.09
CA LEU A 48 5.63 -7.33 7.95
C LEU A 48 6.90 -7.70 8.73
N ALA A 49 8.05 -7.74 8.08
CA ALA A 49 9.34 -8.07 8.72
C ALA A 49 9.75 -7.05 9.79
N ALA A 50 9.49 -5.76 9.56
CA ALA A 50 9.84 -4.69 10.47
C ALA A 50 8.76 -4.39 11.52
N ASN A 51 7.59 -5.03 11.42
CA ASN A 51 6.40 -4.75 12.22
C ASN A 51 6.03 -3.24 12.26
N GLN A 52 6.25 -2.56 11.14
CA GLN A 52 5.98 -1.13 10.94
C GLN A 52 5.71 -0.87 9.47
N VAL A 53 4.94 0.17 9.14
CA VAL A 53 4.67 0.51 7.73
C VAL A 53 5.93 1.02 7.05
N VAL A 54 6.38 0.32 6.01
CA VAL A 54 7.49 0.70 5.14
C VAL A 54 6.96 1.17 3.79
N ILE A 55 7.29 2.41 3.42
CA ILE A 55 6.90 2.98 2.12
C ILE A 55 7.84 2.45 1.05
N TRP A 56 7.27 2.07 -0.10
CA TRP A 56 8.02 1.54 -1.22
C TRP A 56 8.97 2.60 -1.79
N ASP A 57 10.26 2.27 -1.84
CA ASP A 57 11.38 3.16 -2.14
C ASP A 57 11.65 3.33 -3.64
N LYS A 58 11.16 2.42 -4.48
CA LYS A 58 11.32 2.44 -5.94
C LYS A 58 10.32 3.34 -6.67
N LEU A 59 9.56 4.14 -5.93
CA LEU A 59 8.57 5.06 -6.48
C LEU A 59 9.32 6.14 -7.27
N LEU A 60 9.33 6.01 -8.60
CA LEU A 60 9.84 7.05 -9.50
C LEU A 60 8.99 8.31 -9.29
N ARG A 61 9.63 9.40 -8.89
CA ARG A 61 8.99 10.71 -8.73
C ARG A 61 8.98 11.46 -10.05
#